data_AF-A0A357KMK8-F1
#
_entry.id   AF-A0A357KMK8-F1
#
_cell.length_a   1.000
_cell.length_b   1.000
_cell.length_c   1.000
_cell.angle_alpha   90.00
_cell.angle_beta   90.00
_cell.angle_gamma   90.00
#
_symmetry.space_group_name_H-M   'P 1'
#
loop_
_entity.id
_entity.type
_entity.pdbx_description
1 polymer ?
#
loop_
_entity_poly.entity_id
_entity_poly.type
_entity_poly.pdbx_seq_one_letter_code
_entity_poly.pdbx_strand_id
1 'polypeptide(L)'
;MLNSGKDGTMVFEPGFLKVAAGDTVKIVPTDAGHNASSVITPEGGEAWKGAIGKEVSIKMDKEGIYIYVCDPHAMMAMVGVVQVGKATNLEAAKKSAKDLSAKFVMSKDRLDKYLAQVK
;
A
#
# COMPACT_ATOMS: atom_id res chain seq x y z
N MET A 1 -3.64 -6.49 -8.43
CA MET A 1 -2.27 -6.07 -8.79
C MET A 1 -2.19 -6.10 -10.30
N LEU A 2 -1.93 -4.97 -10.92
CA LEU A 2 -2.10 -4.79 -12.37
C LEU A 2 -0.85 -4.16 -12.99
N ASN A 3 -0.53 -4.58 -14.20
CA ASN A 3 0.45 -3.94 -15.07
C ASN A 3 -0.01 -2.55 -15.51
N SER A 4 -1.32 -2.38 -15.72
CA SER A 4 -1.96 -1.11 -16.09
C SER A 4 -3.34 -1.01 -15.45
N GLY A 5 -3.67 0.15 -14.89
CA GLY A 5 -4.97 0.45 -14.27
C GLY A 5 -5.27 1.94 -14.28
N LYS A 6 -6.28 2.36 -13.51
CA LYS A 6 -6.77 3.76 -13.51
C LYS A 6 -5.71 4.77 -13.11
N ASP A 7 -4.78 4.38 -12.24
CA ASP A 7 -3.70 5.23 -11.74
C ASP A 7 -2.38 5.07 -12.52
N GLY A 8 -2.44 4.51 -13.74
CA GLY A 8 -1.33 4.31 -14.66
C GLY A 8 -0.75 2.90 -14.62
N THR A 9 0.55 2.77 -14.90
CA THR A 9 1.25 1.47 -14.93
C THR A 9 1.71 1.04 -13.54
N MET A 10 1.80 -0.28 -13.35
CA MET A 10 2.27 -0.95 -12.13
C MET A 10 1.53 -0.44 -10.89
N VAL A 11 0.28 -0.88 -10.72
CA VAL A 11 -0.64 -0.34 -9.73
C VAL A 11 -1.33 -1.43 -8.90
N PHE A 12 -1.58 -1.08 -7.64
CA PHE A 12 -2.68 -1.70 -6.90
C PHE A 12 -3.96 -0.93 -7.23
N GLU A 13 -5.04 -1.64 -7.53
CA GLU A 13 -6.35 -1.03 -7.78
C GLU A 13 -7.39 -1.66 -6.83
N PRO A 14 -8.06 -0.84 -5.98
CA PRO A 14 -7.78 0.58 -5.76
C PRO A 14 -6.41 0.81 -5.10
N GLY A 15 -5.81 1.98 -5.32
CA GLY A 15 -4.53 2.36 -4.70
C GLY A 15 -4.65 2.90 -3.27
N PHE A 16 -5.84 3.36 -2.89
CA PHE A 16 -6.22 3.72 -1.53
C PHE A 16 -7.47 2.92 -1.12
N LEU A 17 -7.47 2.38 0.09
CA LEU A 17 -8.60 1.67 0.66
C LEU A 17 -8.82 2.10 2.11
N LYS A 18 -10.07 2.40 2.49
CA LYS A 18 -10.46 2.60 3.89
C LYS A 18 -11.31 1.42 4.37
N VAL A 19 -10.94 0.83 5.51
CA VAL A 19 -11.58 -0.35 6.11
C VAL A 19 -11.80 -0.15 7.61
N ALA A 20 -12.61 -1.02 8.22
CA ALA A 20 -12.80 -1.07 9.66
C ALA A 20 -11.77 -2.01 10.32
N ALA A 21 -11.52 -1.81 11.61
CA ALA A 21 -10.71 -2.76 12.38
C ALA A 21 -11.41 -4.12 12.43
N GLY A 22 -10.67 -5.19 12.14
CA GLY A 22 -11.17 -6.56 12.05
C GLY A 22 -11.49 -7.03 10.62
N ASP A 23 -11.55 -6.12 9.64
CA ASP A 23 -11.70 -6.49 8.23
C ASP A 23 -10.48 -7.25 7.71
N THR A 24 -10.67 -8.08 6.68
CA THR A 24 -9.57 -8.73 5.97
C THR A 24 -9.38 -8.08 4.62
N VAL A 25 -8.17 -7.57 4.36
CA VAL A 25 -7.79 -7.04 3.04
C VAL A 25 -7.07 -8.14 2.27
N LYS A 26 -7.55 -8.37 1.06
CA LYS A 26 -7.07 -9.40 0.15
C LYS A 26 -6.39 -8.76 -1.05
N ILE A 27 -5.10 -9.00 -1.24
CA ILE A 27 -4.30 -8.42 -2.32
C ILE A 27 -4.02 -9.51 -3.35
N VAL A 28 -4.64 -9.37 -4.53
CA VAL A 28 -4.68 -10.44 -5.55
C VAL A 28 -3.73 -10.14 -6.72
N PRO A 29 -2.87 -11.10 -7.14
CA PRO A 29 -2.06 -11.02 -8.35
C PRO A 29 -2.91 -11.27 -9.60
N THR A 30 -3.64 -10.25 -10.04
CA THR A 30 -4.42 -10.32 -11.28
C THR A 30 -3.50 -10.49 -12.49
N ASP A 31 -2.44 -9.68 -12.55
CA ASP A 31 -1.34 -9.86 -13.47
C ASP A 31 -0.15 -10.56 -12.79
N ALA A 32 0.63 -11.32 -13.57
CA ALA A 32 1.80 -12.04 -13.08
C ALA A 32 2.96 -11.09 -12.74
N GLY A 33 3.89 -11.55 -11.89
CA GLY A 33 5.11 -10.79 -11.56
C GLY A 33 4.95 -9.78 -10.42
N HIS A 34 3.82 -9.78 -9.73
CA HIS A 34 3.56 -8.87 -8.61
C HIS A 34 3.55 -9.57 -7.26
N ASN A 35 3.86 -8.82 -6.21
CA ASN A 35 3.62 -9.19 -4.81
C ASN A 35 3.18 -7.95 -4.02
N ALA A 36 2.94 -8.13 -2.72
CA ALA A 36 2.67 -7.04 -1.79
C ALA A 36 3.45 -7.24 -0.49
N SER A 37 4.19 -6.22 -0.07
CA SER A 37 4.99 -6.20 1.14
C SER A 37 4.74 -4.89 1.88
N SER A 38 4.47 -4.95 3.18
CA SER A 38 4.27 -3.76 4.02
C SER A 38 5.58 -3.00 4.19
N VAL A 39 5.50 -1.67 4.16
CA VAL A 39 6.61 -0.75 4.44
C VAL A 39 6.44 -0.05 5.78
N ILE A 40 5.21 0.36 6.10
CA ILE A 40 4.85 0.90 7.40
C ILE A 40 3.51 0.33 7.84
N THR A 41 3.42 0.04 9.13
CA THR A 41 2.22 -0.39 9.83
C THR A 41 2.03 0.53 11.05
N PRO A 42 0.81 0.66 11.60
CA PRO A 42 0.61 1.24 12.91
C PRO A 42 1.24 0.38 14.00
N GLU A 43 1.39 0.95 15.19
CA GLU A 43 1.96 0.25 16.33
C GLU A 43 1.17 -1.03 16.65
N GLY A 44 1.89 -2.15 16.78
CA GLY A 44 1.30 -3.47 16.99
C GLY A 44 0.55 -4.04 15.78
N GLY A 45 0.58 -3.37 14.63
CA GLY A 45 0.01 -3.84 13.37
C GLY A 45 0.91 -4.87 12.70
N GLU A 46 0.32 -5.94 12.17
CA GLU A 46 1.05 -7.02 11.50
C GLU A 46 1.72 -6.52 10.21
N ALA A 47 3.04 -6.72 10.12
CA ALA A 47 3.79 -6.54 8.90
C ALA A 47 3.73 -7.83 8.06
N TRP A 48 3.69 -7.70 6.73
CA TRP A 48 3.64 -8.84 5.82
C TRP A 48 4.64 -8.70 4.68
N LYS A 49 5.05 -9.85 4.14
CA LYS A 49 5.87 -9.96 2.93
C LYS A 49 5.33 -11.07 2.04
N GLY A 50 4.63 -10.68 0.97
CA GLY A 50 4.05 -11.61 0.01
C GLY A 50 5.09 -12.17 -0.97
N ALA A 51 4.93 -13.44 -1.34
CA ALA A 51 5.71 -14.02 -2.43
C ALA A 51 5.21 -13.56 -3.80
N ILE A 52 6.10 -13.54 -4.81
CA ILE A 52 5.75 -13.17 -6.18
C ILE A 52 4.70 -14.12 -6.75
N GLY A 53 3.67 -13.56 -7.37
CA GLY A 53 2.55 -14.30 -7.95
C GLY A 53 1.65 -14.96 -6.92
N LYS A 54 1.81 -14.64 -5.63
CA LYS A 54 0.96 -15.15 -4.56
C LYS A 54 0.07 -14.05 -4.01
N GLU A 55 -1.14 -14.46 -3.71
CA GLU A 55 -2.10 -13.66 -2.99
C GLU A 55 -1.68 -13.51 -1.52
N VAL A 56 -2.01 -12.37 -0.92
CA VAL A 56 -1.87 -12.14 0.51
C VAL A 56 -3.22 -11.73 1.08
N SER A 57 -3.62 -12.35 2.19
CA SER A 57 -4.78 -11.93 3.00
C SER A 57 -4.28 -11.47 4.37
N ILE A 58 -4.61 -10.24 4.74
CA ILE A 58 -4.13 -9.61 5.97
C ILE A 58 -5.35 -9.19 6.78
N LYS A 59 -5.40 -9.60 8.04
CA LYS A 59 -6.42 -9.15 8.99
C LYS A 59 -6.00 -7.79 9.56
N MET A 60 -6.85 -6.79 9.37
CA MET A 60 -6.57 -5.41 9.69
C MET A 60 -7.08 -5.06 11.09
N ASP A 61 -6.38 -5.53 12.13
CA ASP A 61 -6.86 -5.38 13.52
C ASP A 61 -6.46 -4.07 14.20
N LYS A 62 -5.43 -3.37 13.71
CA LYS A 62 -4.94 -2.13 14.35
C LYS A 62 -5.32 -0.91 13.55
N GLU A 63 -5.93 0.07 14.22
CA GLU A 63 -6.24 1.35 13.61
C GLU A 63 -4.95 2.08 13.19
N GLY A 64 -4.96 2.65 12.00
CA GLY A 64 -3.87 3.43 11.46
C GLY A 64 -3.74 3.33 9.95
N ILE A 65 -2.60 3.77 9.46
CA ILE A 65 -2.23 3.75 8.05
C ILE A 65 -1.18 2.68 7.83
N TYR A 66 -1.46 1.85 6.82
CA TYR A 66 -0.55 0.88 6.26
C TYR A 66 -0.14 1.35 4.87
N ILE A 67 1.17 1.43 4.61
CA ILE A 67 1.69 1.64 3.25
C ILE A 67 2.41 0.37 2.85
N TYR A 68 2.15 -0.11 1.64
CA TYR A 68 2.74 -1.32 1.10
C TYR A 68 3.16 -1.13 -0.35
N VAL A 69 4.06 -2.00 -0.80
CA VAL A 69 4.69 -1.94 -2.12
C VAL A 69 4.65 -3.30 -2.81
N CYS A 70 4.78 -3.29 -4.13
CA CYS A 70 5.27 -4.45 -4.87
C CYS A 70 6.79 -4.32 -5.00
N ASP A 71 7.53 -5.28 -4.45
CA ASP A 71 9.00 -5.22 -4.36
C ASP A 71 9.70 -5.00 -5.72
N PRO A 72 9.44 -5.80 -6.79
CA PRO A 72 10.09 -5.60 -8.09
C PRO A 72 9.70 -4.28 -8.78
N HIS A 73 8.59 -3.66 -8.38
CA HIS A 73 8.06 -2.45 -9.00
C HIS A 73 8.03 -1.25 -8.04
N ALA A 74 8.78 -1.29 -6.93
CA ALA A 74 8.79 -0.24 -5.92
C ALA A 74 9.29 1.09 -6.48
N MET A 75 10.36 1.08 -7.30
CA MET A 75 10.85 2.29 -7.98
C MET A 75 9.85 2.84 -9.01
N MET A 76 8.95 2.00 -9.52
CA MET A 76 7.89 2.39 -10.45
C MET A 76 6.63 2.89 -9.72
N ALA A 77 6.74 3.16 -8.41
CA ALA A 77 5.65 3.60 -7.55
C ALA A 77 4.48 2.60 -7.46
N MET A 78 4.71 1.29 -7.60
CA MET A 78 3.66 0.30 -7.35
C MET A 78 3.43 0.16 -5.85
N VAL A 79 2.53 1.01 -5.35
CA VAL A 79 2.30 1.26 -3.92
C VAL A 79 0.81 1.30 -3.64
N GLY A 80 0.43 0.99 -2.41
CA GLY A 80 -0.93 1.15 -1.94
C GLY A 80 -0.99 1.64 -0.50
N VAL A 81 -2.13 2.21 -0.13
CA VAL A 81 -2.40 2.74 1.20
C VAL A 81 -3.70 2.13 1.72
N VAL A 82 -3.65 1.52 2.90
CA VAL A 82 -4.85 1.12 3.65
C VAL A 82 -4.98 2.00 4.89
N GLN A 83 -6.11 2.66 5.05
CA GLN A 83 -6.51 3.27 6.31
C GLN A 83 -7.47 2.32 7.05
N VAL A 84 -7.09 1.90 8.24
CA VAL A 84 -7.94 1.12 9.15
C VAL A 84 -8.46 2.07 10.22
N GLY A 85 -9.77 2.30 10.29
CA GLY A 85 -10.37 3.18 11.29
C GLY A 85 -9.70 4.57 11.33
N LYS A 86 -9.21 4.98 12.51
CA LYS A 86 -8.48 6.24 12.70
C LYS A 86 -7.01 6.17 12.23
N ALA A 87 -6.53 7.25 11.62
CA ALA A 87 -5.13 7.37 11.17
C ALA A 87 -4.15 7.68 12.33
N THR A 88 -3.93 6.71 13.21
CA THR A 88 -3.11 6.84 14.44
C THR A 88 -1.63 7.19 14.21
N ASN A 89 -1.08 6.87 13.03
CA ASN A 89 0.33 7.03 12.68
C ASN A 89 0.54 7.93 11.43
N LEU A 90 -0.36 8.88 11.16
CA LEU A 90 -0.35 9.69 9.93
C LEU A 90 0.99 10.39 9.65
N GLU A 91 1.61 10.99 10.67
CA GLU A 91 2.89 11.69 10.48
C GLU A 91 4.04 10.73 10.12
N ALA A 92 4.06 9.54 10.72
CA ALA A 92 5.03 8.50 10.37
C ALA A 92 4.77 7.96 8.95
N ALA A 93 3.49 7.79 8.57
CA ALA A 93 3.10 7.38 7.21
C ALA A 93 3.51 8.42 6.16
N LYS A 94 3.30 9.71 6.41
CA LYS A 94 3.77 10.80 5.52
C LYS A 94 5.29 10.82 5.39
N LYS A 95 6.03 10.61 6.49
CA LYS A 95 7.49 10.53 6.43
C LYS A 95 7.95 9.34 5.59
N SER A 96 7.38 8.16 5.84
CA SER A 96 7.66 6.94 5.07
C SER A 96 7.34 7.14 3.58
N ALA A 97 6.22 7.79 3.26
CA ALA A 97 5.83 8.10 1.89
C ALA A 97 6.82 9.04 1.19
N LYS A 98 7.33 10.08 1.87
CA LYS A 98 8.37 10.96 1.31
C LYS A 98 9.67 10.19 1.04
N ASP A 99 10.11 9.39 2.00
CA ASP A 99 11.33 8.59 1.90
C ASP A 99 11.24 7.56 0.74
N LEU A 100 10.05 7.00 0.51
CA LEU A 100 9.78 6.08 -0.57
C LEU A 100 9.66 6.80 -1.93
N SER A 101 8.93 7.92 -1.98
CA SER A 101 8.70 8.69 -3.21
C SER A 101 9.98 9.32 -3.77
N ALA A 102 10.96 9.63 -2.91
CA ALA A 102 12.28 10.08 -3.33
C ALA A 102 13.02 9.06 -4.25
N LYS A 103 12.65 7.77 -4.18
CA LYS A 103 13.23 6.70 -5.00
C LYS A 103 12.44 6.41 -6.27
N PHE A 104 11.28 7.05 -6.45
CA PHE A 104 10.43 6.78 -7.61
C PHE A 104 11.01 7.37 -8.88
N VAL A 105 11.02 6.57 -9.95
CA VAL A 105 11.40 6.99 -11.29
C VAL A 105 10.21 7.43 -12.14
N MET A 106 8.99 7.11 -11.69
CA MET A 106 7.73 7.50 -12.33
C MET A 106 6.63 7.68 -11.28
N SER A 107 5.54 8.37 -11.63
CA SER A 107 4.38 8.57 -10.75
C SER A 107 4.75 9.07 -9.34
N LYS A 108 5.67 10.05 -9.28
CA LYS A 108 6.31 10.55 -8.05
C LYS A 108 5.32 11.09 -7.01
N ASP A 109 4.14 11.51 -7.45
CA ASP A 109 3.06 12.09 -6.67
C ASP A 109 1.99 11.06 -6.23
N ARG A 110 2.13 9.78 -6.60
CA ARG A 110 1.10 8.75 -6.39
C ARG A 110 0.79 8.52 -4.91
N LEU A 111 1.81 8.43 -4.05
CA LEU A 111 1.59 8.28 -2.61
C LEU A 111 0.95 9.52 -1.99
N ASP A 112 1.32 10.72 -2.43
CA ASP A 112 0.71 11.96 -1.96
C ASP A 112 -0.78 12.00 -2.31
N LYS A 113 -1.15 11.58 -3.53
CA LYS A 113 -2.55 11.44 -3.97
C LYS A 113 -3.34 10.43 -3.14
N TYR A 114 -2.73 9.32 -2.74
CA TYR A 114 -3.40 8.32 -1.90
C TYR A 114 -3.54 8.81 -0.45
N LEU A 115 -2.49 9.43 0.12
CA LEU A 115 -2.54 9.98 1.47
C LEU A 115 -3.49 11.18 1.59
N ALA A 116 -3.73 11.94 0.52
CA ALA A 116 -4.73 13.00 0.48
C ALA A 116 -6.18 12.50 0.66
N GLN A 117 -6.43 11.19 0.51
CA GLN A 117 -7.75 10.59 0.72
C GLN A 117 -8.00 10.16 2.16
N VAL A 118 -6.97 10.19 3.02
CA VAL A 118 -7.08 9.85 4.44
C VAL A 118 -8.00 10.84 5.15
N LYS A 119 -8.94 10.33 5.94
CA LYS A 119 -9.93 11.12 6.71
C LYS A 119 -10.01 10.68 8.15
#